data_AF-F9PPU1-F1
#
_entry.id   AF-F9PPU1-F1
#
_cell.length_a   1.000
_cell.length_b   1.000
_cell.length_c   1.000
_cell.angle_alpha   90.00
_cell.angle_beta   90.00
_cell.angle_gamma   90.00
#
_symmetry.space_group_name_H-M   'P 1'
#
loop_
_entity.id
_entity.type
_entity.pdbx_description
1 polymer ?
#
loop_
_entity_poly.entity_id
_entity_poly.type
_entity_poly.pdbx_seq_one_letter_code
_entity_poly.pdbx_strand_id
1 'polypeptide(L)'
;MSKITIDIEYVKDCLSKIGYQISDCIEKENNGKFWQIKFHNSGAVVNIYDTNNKNNTCVNGKCEGEEKKELKELVDNIKCKRIEIDSINSEIVNLINSKKEDENYDFKREWHDSKKLGDLIHDILCLSNNTRGKDSYLIFGVSNNFEICGVDKQKNSEEIYDLLKSIKFAGDHMPKVEIKHIYYQSKKIDVLVCKKSKYIPIYLAERYRDVNPFHIYTRVGDTNTPKAKNASYEDVEKLWEMHFNISKE
;
A
#
# COMPACT_ATOMS: atom_id res chain seq x y z
N MET A 1 -19.32 -30.42 -11.82
CA MET A 1 -18.81 -29.10 -11.38
C MET A 1 -18.87 -29.06 -9.86
N SER A 2 -17.75 -28.84 -9.18
CA SER A 2 -17.71 -28.76 -7.71
C SER A 2 -18.58 -27.59 -7.23
N LYS A 3 -19.39 -27.82 -6.19
CA LYS A 3 -20.21 -26.78 -5.58
C LYS A 3 -19.30 -25.69 -5.02
N ILE A 4 -19.55 -24.44 -5.35
CA ILE A 4 -18.88 -23.32 -4.67
C ILE A 4 -19.63 -23.11 -3.36
N THR A 5 -18.97 -23.40 -2.24
CA THR A 5 -19.51 -23.05 -0.93
C THR A 5 -19.13 -21.59 -0.65
N ILE A 6 -20.13 -20.72 -0.53
CA ILE A 6 -19.89 -19.32 -0.18
C ILE A 6 -19.63 -19.22 1.32
N ASP A 7 -18.44 -18.78 1.67
CA ASP A 7 -18.06 -18.42 3.03
C ASP A 7 -18.31 -16.93 3.23
N ILE A 8 -19.50 -16.60 3.75
CA ILE A 8 -19.92 -15.21 3.93
C ILE A 8 -19.08 -14.49 4.99
N GLU A 9 -18.61 -15.19 6.02
CA GLU A 9 -17.78 -14.60 7.06
C GLU A 9 -16.40 -14.23 6.52
N TYR A 10 -15.81 -15.10 5.68
CA TYR A 10 -14.59 -14.75 4.95
C TYR A 10 -14.76 -13.52 4.05
N VAL A 11 -15.90 -13.41 3.34
CA VAL A 11 -16.18 -12.23 2.49
C VAL A 11 -16.31 -10.97 3.36
N LYS A 12 -17.03 -11.04 4.48
CA LYS A 12 -17.19 -9.91 5.41
C LYS A 12 -15.83 -9.46 5.97
N ASP A 13 -15.02 -10.41 6.43
CA ASP A 13 -13.67 -10.14 6.93
C ASP A 13 -12.81 -9.43 5.86
N CYS A 14 -12.79 -9.96 4.63
CA CYS A 14 -12.08 -9.32 3.52
C CYS A 14 -12.58 -7.90 3.24
N LEU A 15 -13.91 -7.69 3.19
CA LEU A 15 -14.50 -6.37 2.94
C LEU A 15 -14.14 -5.36 4.04
N SER A 16 -14.13 -5.80 5.31
CA SER A 16 -13.71 -4.96 6.42
C SER A 16 -12.22 -4.62 6.37
N LYS A 17 -11.37 -5.59 6.00
CA LYS A 17 -9.91 -5.37 5.85
C LYS A 17 -9.56 -4.33 4.79
N ILE A 18 -10.41 -4.15 3.78
CA ILE A 18 -10.25 -3.17 2.70
C ILE A 18 -11.01 -1.85 2.94
N GLY A 19 -11.50 -1.64 4.17
CA GLY A 19 -12.07 -0.36 4.59
C GLY A 19 -13.59 -0.22 4.43
N TYR A 20 -14.34 -1.25 4.04
CA TYR A 20 -15.80 -1.19 4.11
C TYR A 20 -16.29 -1.38 5.56
N GLN A 21 -17.12 -0.46 6.02
CA GLN A 21 -17.78 -0.55 7.34
C GLN A 21 -19.15 -1.20 7.16
N ILE A 22 -19.24 -2.51 7.36
CA ILE A 22 -20.49 -3.27 7.20
C ILE A 22 -21.49 -2.81 8.25
N SER A 23 -22.66 -2.36 7.80
CA SER A 23 -23.75 -1.91 8.67
C SER A 23 -24.79 -2.99 8.94
N ASP A 24 -25.02 -3.85 7.95
CA ASP A 24 -26.02 -4.90 8.00
C ASP A 24 -25.61 -6.03 7.06
N CYS A 25 -25.88 -7.27 7.46
CA CYS A 25 -25.67 -8.46 6.64
C CYS A 25 -26.80 -9.45 6.92
N ILE A 26 -27.76 -9.52 6.00
CA ILE A 26 -28.96 -10.33 6.14
C ILE A 26 -29.00 -11.43 5.09
N GLU A 27 -29.30 -12.64 5.54
CA GLU A 27 -29.65 -13.75 4.68
C GLU A 27 -31.09 -13.59 4.17
N LYS A 28 -31.29 -13.83 2.89
CA LYS A 28 -32.58 -13.73 2.21
C LYS A 28 -32.76 -14.88 1.25
N GLU A 29 -34.02 -15.17 0.93
CA GLU A 29 -34.40 -16.19 -0.03
C GLU A 29 -35.39 -15.59 -1.03
N ASN A 30 -35.03 -15.59 -2.32
CA ASN A 30 -35.90 -15.20 -3.42
C ASN A 30 -35.42 -15.89 -4.69
N ASN A 31 -36.12 -16.95 -5.11
CA ASN A 31 -35.68 -17.87 -6.17
C ASN A 31 -34.24 -18.41 -5.96
N GLY A 32 -33.85 -18.54 -4.68
CA GLY A 32 -32.51 -18.95 -4.25
C GLY A 32 -32.04 -18.16 -3.02
N LYS A 33 -31.10 -18.74 -2.28
CA LYS A 33 -30.47 -18.15 -1.10
C LYS A 33 -29.42 -17.12 -1.50
N PHE A 34 -29.41 -15.97 -0.81
CA PHE A 34 -28.39 -14.94 -0.97
C PHE A 34 -28.17 -14.14 0.31
N TRP A 35 -27.02 -13.51 0.42
CA TRP A 35 -26.71 -12.55 1.48
C TRP A 35 -26.72 -11.15 0.91
N GLN A 36 -27.37 -10.24 1.62
CA GLN A 36 -27.37 -8.81 1.33
C GLN A 36 -26.53 -8.07 2.36
N ILE A 37 -25.48 -7.41 1.90
CA ILE A 37 -24.57 -6.60 2.70
C ILE A 37 -24.80 -5.13 2.41
N LYS A 38 -24.89 -4.31 3.45
CA LYS A 38 -24.93 -2.85 3.39
C LYS A 38 -23.74 -2.27 4.16
N PHE A 39 -23.40 -1.02 3.85
CA PHE A 39 -22.27 -0.33 4.46
C PHE A 39 -22.69 1.00 5.10
N HIS A 40 -21.96 1.46 6.12
CA HIS A 40 -22.10 2.80 6.69
C HIS A 40 -21.39 3.86 5.84
N ASN A 41 -20.28 3.49 5.21
CA ASN A 41 -19.38 4.40 4.50
C ASN A 41 -19.40 4.21 2.97
N SER A 42 -20.42 3.54 2.43
CA SER A 42 -20.72 3.47 0.99
C SER A 42 -22.24 3.33 0.79
N GLY A 43 -22.76 3.92 -0.28
CA GLY A 43 -24.15 3.77 -0.70
C GLY A 43 -24.47 2.44 -1.39
N ALA A 44 -23.50 1.54 -1.49
CA ALA A 44 -23.62 0.24 -2.13
C ALA A 44 -24.45 -0.76 -1.31
N VAL A 45 -25.18 -1.61 -2.02
CA VAL A 45 -25.88 -2.77 -1.47
C VAL A 45 -25.48 -4.00 -2.27
N VAL A 46 -24.72 -4.90 -1.65
CA VAL A 46 -24.13 -6.07 -2.31
C VAL A 46 -24.98 -7.29 -2.04
N ASN A 47 -25.51 -7.92 -3.09
CA ASN A 47 -26.20 -9.20 -3.01
C ASN A 47 -25.28 -10.32 -3.54
N ILE A 48 -25.00 -11.31 -2.69
CA ILE A 48 -24.14 -12.46 -2.97
C ILE A 48 -25.01 -13.72 -2.96
N TYR A 49 -25.23 -14.33 -4.11
CA TYR A 49 -26.12 -15.50 -4.21
C TYR A 49 -25.36 -16.81 -4.05
N ASP A 50 -25.88 -17.72 -3.23
CA ASP A 50 -25.38 -19.08 -3.00
C ASP A 50 -25.64 -19.97 -4.22
N THR A 51 -24.83 -19.78 -5.27
CA THR A 51 -24.92 -20.56 -6.51
C THR A 51 -23.53 -20.93 -7.03
N ASN A 52 -23.48 -21.88 -7.95
CA ASN A 52 -22.25 -22.25 -8.64
C ASN A 52 -21.78 -21.20 -9.67
N ASN A 53 -22.55 -20.14 -9.91
CA ASN A 53 -22.16 -19.06 -10.80
C ASN A 53 -21.18 -18.10 -10.10
N LYS A 54 -19.94 -18.08 -10.60
CA LYS A 54 -18.83 -17.29 -10.03
C LYS A 54 -19.01 -15.78 -10.16
N ASN A 55 -19.80 -15.31 -11.13
CA ASN A 55 -19.83 -13.90 -11.54
C ASN A 55 -21.23 -13.26 -11.35
N ASN A 56 -21.99 -13.74 -10.38
CA ASN A 56 -23.40 -13.39 -10.17
C ASN A 56 -23.65 -12.35 -9.06
N THR A 57 -22.62 -11.74 -8.47
CA THR A 57 -22.82 -10.68 -7.46
C THR A 57 -23.58 -9.52 -8.09
N CYS A 58 -24.56 -8.96 -7.37
CA CYS A 58 -25.24 -7.74 -7.79
C CYS A 58 -24.91 -6.60 -6.82
N VAL A 59 -24.43 -5.47 -7.34
CA VAL A 59 -24.20 -4.25 -6.55
C VAL A 59 -25.25 -3.22 -6.93
N ASN A 60 -26.14 -2.93 -5.98
CA ASN A 60 -27.23 -1.98 -6.12
C ASN A 60 -27.00 -0.75 -5.23
N GLY A 61 -27.99 0.12 -5.10
CA GLY A 61 -27.96 1.27 -4.21
C GLY A 61 -27.51 2.57 -4.91
N LYS A 62 -27.12 3.55 -4.08
CA LYS A 62 -26.82 4.93 -4.50
C LYS A 62 -25.35 5.17 -4.86
N CYS A 63 -24.53 4.11 -4.92
CA CYS A 63 -23.15 4.21 -5.40
C CYS A 63 -23.07 4.46 -6.92
N GLU A 64 -21.94 5.04 -7.34
CA GLU A 64 -21.66 5.41 -8.72
C GLU A 64 -21.43 4.18 -9.62
N GLY A 65 -21.50 4.37 -10.94
CA GLY A 65 -21.39 3.28 -11.91
C GLY A 65 -20.03 2.56 -11.90
N GLU A 66 -18.95 3.30 -11.68
CA GLU A 66 -17.59 2.75 -11.59
C GLU A 66 -17.40 1.92 -10.32
N GLU A 67 -17.71 2.47 -9.15
CA GLU A 67 -17.69 1.77 -7.87
C GLU A 67 -18.53 0.47 -7.92
N LYS A 68 -19.73 0.52 -8.53
CA LYS A 68 -20.59 -0.67 -8.70
C LYS A 68 -19.88 -1.79 -9.45
N LYS A 69 -19.18 -1.45 -10.54
CA LYS A 69 -18.49 -2.43 -11.38
C LYS A 69 -17.30 -3.02 -10.64
N GLU A 70 -16.47 -2.17 -10.03
CA GLU A 70 -15.28 -2.59 -9.30
C GLU A 70 -15.63 -3.45 -8.08
N LEU A 71 -16.58 -3.01 -7.26
CA LEU A 71 -17.01 -3.76 -6.07
C LEU A 71 -17.63 -5.10 -6.45
N LYS A 72 -18.40 -5.16 -7.55
CA LYS A 72 -18.93 -6.42 -8.07
C LYS A 72 -17.81 -7.39 -8.38
N GLU A 73 -16.84 -6.96 -9.19
CA GLU A 73 -15.72 -7.79 -9.61
C GLU A 73 -14.87 -8.24 -8.42
N LEU A 74 -14.61 -7.33 -7.48
CA LEU A 74 -13.88 -7.61 -6.25
C LEU A 74 -14.57 -8.69 -5.41
N VAL A 75 -15.87 -8.54 -5.13
CA VAL A 75 -16.64 -9.51 -4.34
C VAL A 75 -16.74 -10.86 -5.05
N ASP A 76 -16.92 -10.87 -6.37
CA ASP A 76 -16.88 -12.10 -7.17
C ASP A 76 -15.53 -12.82 -7.03
N ASN A 77 -14.43 -12.08 -6.98
CA ASN A 77 -13.09 -12.64 -6.80
C ASN A 77 -12.83 -13.11 -5.36
N ILE A 78 -13.25 -12.34 -4.34
CA ILE A 78 -13.12 -12.71 -2.93
C ILE A 78 -13.90 -13.98 -2.63
N LYS A 79 -15.21 -14.04 -2.98
CA LYS A 79 -16.04 -15.20 -2.66
C LYS A 79 -15.56 -16.49 -3.34
N CYS A 80 -14.90 -16.36 -4.49
CA CYS A 80 -14.28 -17.48 -5.21
C CYS A 80 -12.86 -17.80 -4.75
N LYS A 81 -12.33 -17.09 -3.73
CA LYS A 81 -10.95 -17.19 -3.24
C LYS A 81 -9.90 -17.05 -4.36
N ARG A 82 -10.20 -16.21 -5.36
CA ARG A 82 -9.29 -15.88 -6.47
C ARG A 82 -8.29 -14.81 -6.09
N ILE A 83 -8.64 -13.99 -5.10
CA ILE A 83 -7.76 -13.01 -4.49
C ILE A 83 -7.70 -13.26 -2.99
N GLU A 84 -6.53 -12.99 -2.44
CA GLU A 84 -6.26 -12.97 -1.02
C GLU A 84 -5.94 -11.53 -0.64
N ILE A 85 -6.57 -11.03 0.42
CA ILE A 85 -6.30 -9.69 0.93
C ILE A 85 -5.02 -9.75 1.74
N ASP A 86 -4.01 -8.97 1.36
CA ASP A 86 -2.73 -8.95 2.06
C ASP A 86 -2.91 -8.61 3.54
N SER A 87 -2.14 -9.27 4.40
CA SER A 87 -2.10 -9.03 5.84
C SER A 87 -1.91 -7.55 6.23
N ILE A 88 -1.18 -6.75 5.44
CA ILE A 88 -0.94 -5.34 5.73
C ILE A 88 -2.12 -4.43 5.37
N ASN A 89 -3.12 -4.93 4.64
CA ASN A 89 -4.19 -4.10 4.08
C ASN A 89 -4.93 -3.30 5.16
N SER A 90 -5.20 -3.92 6.33
CA SER A 90 -5.86 -3.24 7.44
C SER A 90 -5.01 -2.15 8.08
N GLU A 91 -3.70 -2.37 8.18
CA GLU A 91 -2.76 -1.35 8.65
C GLU A 91 -2.78 -0.15 7.70
N ILE A 92 -2.68 -0.37 6.39
CA ILE A 92 -2.67 0.69 5.38
C ILE A 92 -4.01 1.44 5.35
N VAL A 93 -5.14 0.73 5.46
CA VAL A 93 -6.47 1.37 5.58
C VAL A 93 -6.53 2.28 6.81
N ASN A 94 -5.96 1.85 7.94
CA ASN A 94 -5.91 2.68 9.16
C ASN A 94 -5.02 3.91 8.97
N LEU A 95 -3.86 3.77 8.30
CA LEU A 95 -2.98 4.90 7.99
C LEU A 95 -3.70 5.93 7.11
N ILE A 96 -4.36 5.47 6.04
CA ILE A 96 -5.15 6.32 5.14
C ILE A 96 -6.26 7.05 5.92
N ASN A 97 -7.02 6.32 6.74
CA ASN A 97 -8.11 6.88 7.54
C ASN A 97 -7.65 7.87 8.61
N SER A 98 -6.39 7.77 9.06
CA SER A 98 -5.83 8.71 10.03
C SER A 98 -5.70 10.13 9.48
N LYS A 99 -5.66 10.30 8.14
CA LYS A 99 -5.50 11.58 7.42
C LYS A 99 -4.32 12.41 7.94
N LYS A 100 -3.23 11.72 8.27
CA LYS A 100 -1.98 12.30 8.75
C LYS A 100 -0.85 11.59 8.06
N GLU A 101 0.25 12.31 7.86
CA GLU A 101 1.55 11.72 7.52
C GLU A 101 2.41 11.66 8.79
N ASP A 102 3.31 10.69 8.83
CA ASP A 102 4.31 10.52 9.89
C ASP A 102 5.65 10.14 9.24
N GLU A 103 6.68 9.95 10.05
CA GLU A 103 8.04 9.69 9.58
C GLU A 103 8.22 8.32 8.92
N ASN A 104 7.29 7.40 9.13
CA ASN A 104 7.36 6.03 8.61
C ASN A 104 6.55 5.83 7.33
N TYR A 105 5.78 6.82 6.85
CA TYR A 105 5.05 6.67 5.61
C TYR A 105 4.77 7.99 4.89
N ASP A 106 4.59 7.89 3.57
CA ASP A 106 4.30 9.00 2.68
C ASP A 106 3.24 8.59 1.65
N PHE A 107 2.37 9.53 1.27
CA PHE A 107 1.30 9.29 0.29
C PHE A 107 1.65 9.92 -1.05
N LYS A 108 1.48 9.16 -2.12
CA LYS A 108 1.61 9.64 -3.49
C LYS A 108 0.35 9.34 -4.28
N ARG A 109 -0.08 10.29 -5.09
CA ARG A 109 -1.26 10.10 -5.95
C ARG A 109 -1.02 8.99 -6.98
N GLU A 110 0.15 8.97 -7.60
CA GLU A 110 0.49 8.08 -8.70
C GLU A 110 1.98 7.70 -8.66
N TRP A 111 2.33 6.62 -9.36
CA TRP A 111 3.72 6.23 -9.54
C TRP A 111 4.52 7.32 -10.27
N HIS A 112 5.77 7.50 -9.86
CA HIS A 112 6.70 8.40 -10.54
C HIS A 112 6.92 7.96 -12.00
N ASP A 113 6.79 8.92 -12.92
CA ASP A 113 7.10 8.68 -14.32
C ASP A 113 8.61 8.48 -14.55
N SER A 114 8.99 8.14 -15.78
CA SER A 114 10.39 7.92 -16.14
C SER A 114 11.27 9.16 -15.99
N LYS A 115 10.72 10.38 -15.88
CA LYS A 115 11.46 11.62 -15.63
C LYS A 115 11.67 11.86 -14.13
N LYS A 116 10.76 11.38 -13.29
CA LYS A 116 10.76 11.53 -11.83
C LYS A 116 11.33 10.33 -11.06
N LEU A 117 12.07 9.41 -11.69
CA LEU A 117 12.72 8.33 -10.93
C LEU A 117 13.69 8.85 -9.86
N GLY A 118 14.27 10.03 -10.04
CA GLY A 118 15.09 10.66 -8.99
C GLY A 118 14.29 11.02 -7.73
N ASP A 119 13.02 11.43 -7.87
CA ASP A 119 12.10 11.63 -6.73
C ASP A 119 11.82 10.30 -6.03
N LEU A 120 11.54 9.23 -6.79
CA LEU A 120 11.30 7.89 -6.23
C LEU A 120 12.50 7.39 -5.41
N ILE A 121 13.72 7.50 -5.95
CA ILE A 121 14.93 7.06 -5.24
C ILE A 121 15.17 7.90 -3.99
N HIS A 122 14.92 9.20 -4.07
CA HIS A 122 15.03 10.08 -2.92
C HIS A 122 14.03 9.72 -1.81
N ASP A 123 12.77 9.45 -2.15
CA ASP A 123 11.75 9.01 -1.20
C ASP A 123 12.14 7.66 -0.57
N ILE A 124 12.60 6.69 -1.37
CA ILE A 124 13.09 5.39 -0.87
C ILE A 124 14.26 5.58 0.09
N LEU A 125 15.24 6.45 -0.21
CA LEU A 125 16.37 6.72 0.68
C LEU A 125 15.92 7.33 2.00
N CYS A 126 15.02 8.33 1.97
CA CYS A 126 14.49 8.95 3.18
C CYS A 126 13.76 7.94 4.09
N LEU A 127 12.91 7.09 3.49
CA LEU A 127 12.13 6.09 4.21
C LEU A 127 13.01 4.94 4.72
N SER A 128 13.99 4.50 3.93
CA SER A 128 14.92 3.42 4.33
C SER A 128 15.86 3.85 5.46
N ASN A 129 16.15 5.15 5.55
CA ASN A 129 16.90 5.76 6.65
C ASN A 129 15.96 6.35 7.72
N ASN A 130 14.89 5.64 8.08
CA ASN A 130 14.04 6.08 9.19
C ASN A 130 14.74 5.87 10.53
N THR A 131 14.64 6.87 11.42
CA THR A 131 15.30 6.88 12.74
C THR A 131 14.54 6.07 13.80
N ARG A 132 13.41 5.44 13.43
CA ARG A 132 12.60 4.54 14.29
C ARG A 132 12.99 3.06 14.17
N GLY A 133 13.79 2.68 13.17
CA GLY A 133 14.22 1.29 12.96
C GLY A 133 13.08 0.33 12.59
N LYS A 134 12.06 0.81 11.87
CA LYS A 134 10.88 0.04 11.45
C LYS A 134 10.75 -0.04 9.94
N ASP A 135 9.90 -0.94 9.46
CA ASP A 135 9.46 -0.88 8.07
C ASP A 135 8.72 0.44 7.83
N SER A 136 8.83 0.95 6.61
CA SER A 136 8.27 2.22 6.19
C SER A 136 7.60 2.10 4.82
N TYR A 137 6.66 2.99 4.52
CA TYR A 137 5.73 2.80 3.41
C TYR A 137 5.64 4.01 2.50
N LEU A 138 5.80 3.80 1.20
CA LEU A 138 5.38 4.75 0.18
C LEU A 138 4.08 4.23 -0.45
N ILE A 139 2.97 4.92 -0.19
CA ILE A 139 1.62 4.46 -0.50
C ILE A 139 1.10 5.22 -1.72
N PHE A 140 0.85 4.51 -2.81
CA PHE A 140 0.42 5.06 -4.10
C PHE A 140 -1.08 4.90 -4.34
N GLY A 141 -1.71 5.92 -4.93
CA GLY A 141 -3.15 5.96 -5.19
C GLY A 141 -3.93 6.80 -4.16
N VAL A 142 -3.23 7.62 -3.38
CA VAL A 142 -3.80 8.54 -2.39
C VAL A 142 -3.28 9.95 -2.67
N SER A 143 -4.19 10.91 -2.85
CA SER A 143 -3.80 12.31 -3.09
C SER A 143 -3.27 12.98 -1.82
N ASN A 144 -2.61 14.13 -1.97
CA ASN A 144 -2.13 14.96 -0.85
C ASN A 144 -3.28 15.43 0.08
N ASN A 145 -4.52 15.41 -0.40
CA ASN A 145 -5.72 15.73 0.41
C ASN A 145 -6.34 14.47 1.05
N PHE A 146 -5.63 13.34 1.02
CA PHE A 146 -6.07 12.02 1.47
C PHE A 146 -7.29 11.47 0.69
N GLU A 147 -7.48 11.93 -0.55
CA GLU A 147 -8.52 11.38 -1.42
C GLU A 147 -8.01 10.11 -2.11
N ILE A 148 -8.85 9.09 -2.17
CA ILE A 148 -8.49 7.81 -2.76
C ILE A 148 -8.66 7.88 -4.28
N CYS A 149 -7.55 7.94 -4.99
CA CYS A 149 -7.52 7.94 -6.45
C CYS A 149 -7.47 6.52 -7.00
N GLY A 150 -6.74 5.62 -6.33
CA GLY A 150 -6.36 4.32 -6.87
C GLY A 150 -5.17 4.41 -7.84
N VAL A 151 -4.65 3.26 -8.26
CA VAL A 151 -3.59 3.16 -9.27
C VAL A 151 -4.09 2.45 -10.53
N ASP A 152 -3.91 3.09 -11.69
CA ASP A 152 -4.29 2.50 -12.98
C ASP A 152 -3.30 1.43 -13.44
N LYS A 153 -2.00 1.70 -13.26
CA LYS A 153 -0.90 0.82 -13.64
C LYS A 153 -0.08 0.44 -12.41
N GLN A 154 -0.30 -0.77 -11.95
CA GLN A 154 0.44 -1.32 -10.82
C GLN A 154 1.88 -1.64 -11.21
N LYS A 155 2.80 -1.51 -10.24
CA LYS A 155 4.21 -1.87 -10.39
C LYS A 155 4.51 -3.13 -9.59
N ASN A 156 5.46 -3.94 -10.04
CA ASN A 156 5.91 -5.12 -9.28
C ASN A 156 7.29 -4.91 -8.64
N SER A 157 7.62 -5.76 -7.67
CA SER A 157 8.88 -5.70 -6.93
C SER A 157 10.12 -5.86 -7.83
N GLU A 158 10.03 -6.61 -8.93
CA GLU A 158 11.15 -6.84 -9.86
C GLU A 158 11.52 -5.54 -10.59
N GLU A 159 10.53 -4.78 -11.06
CA GLU A 159 10.75 -3.48 -11.72
C GLU A 159 11.52 -2.50 -10.81
N ILE A 160 11.18 -2.44 -9.52
CA ILE A 160 11.87 -1.56 -8.57
C ILE A 160 13.25 -2.13 -8.20
N TYR A 161 13.36 -3.44 -8.06
CA TYR A 161 14.62 -4.10 -7.79
C TYR A 161 15.65 -3.85 -8.90
N ASP A 162 15.25 -4.00 -10.17
CA ASP A 162 16.11 -3.73 -11.32
C ASP A 162 16.53 -2.26 -11.40
N LEU A 163 15.60 -1.34 -11.07
CA LEU A 163 15.90 0.08 -10.95
C LEU A 163 16.97 0.32 -9.88
N LEU A 164 16.78 -0.19 -8.66
CA LEU A 164 17.74 -0.01 -7.56
C LEU A 164 19.09 -0.65 -7.90
N LYS A 165 19.10 -1.83 -8.49
CA LYS A 165 20.33 -2.54 -8.88
C LYS A 165 21.17 -1.76 -9.91
N SER A 166 20.54 -0.92 -10.73
CA SER A 166 21.24 -0.05 -11.69
C SER A 166 21.98 1.12 -11.03
N ILE A 167 21.74 1.38 -9.74
CA ILE A 167 22.26 2.54 -9.00
C ILE A 167 23.46 2.11 -8.14
N LYS A 168 24.47 2.98 -8.09
CA LYS A 168 25.66 2.78 -7.25
C LYS A 168 25.42 3.27 -5.83
N PHE A 169 25.14 2.35 -4.92
CA PHE A 169 25.06 2.60 -3.47
C PHE A 169 26.43 2.49 -2.81
N ALA A 170 26.64 3.26 -1.75
CA ALA A 170 27.86 3.16 -0.95
C ALA A 170 27.94 1.78 -0.26
N GLY A 171 29.11 1.14 -0.36
CA GLY A 171 29.33 -0.20 0.20
C GLY A 171 28.47 -1.30 -0.42
N ASP A 172 27.88 -1.05 -1.60
CA ASP A 172 26.90 -1.94 -2.26
C ASP A 172 25.67 -2.26 -1.38
N HIS A 173 25.37 -1.39 -0.40
CA HIS A 173 24.23 -1.52 0.50
C HIS A 173 22.98 -0.89 -0.10
N MET A 174 22.30 -1.65 -0.95
CA MET A 174 21.04 -1.26 -1.58
C MET A 174 19.85 -1.41 -0.61
N PRO A 175 18.87 -0.49 -0.61
CA PRO A 175 17.62 -0.65 0.11
C PRO A 175 16.89 -1.95 -0.26
N LYS A 176 16.33 -2.62 0.74
CA LYS A 176 15.43 -3.77 0.52
C LYS A 176 14.01 -3.28 0.44
N VAL A 177 13.37 -3.49 -0.71
CA VAL A 177 12.00 -3.04 -0.95
C VAL A 177 11.12 -4.17 -1.46
N GLU A 178 9.82 -4.05 -1.22
CA GLU A 178 8.79 -4.97 -1.70
C GLU A 178 7.54 -4.17 -2.07
N ILE A 179 6.89 -4.48 -3.19
CA ILE A 179 5.57 -3.94 -3.49
C ILE A 179 4.49 -4.91 -3.01
N LYS A 180 3.52 -4.36 -2.28
CA LYS A 180 2.26 -5.02 -1.93
C LYS A 180 1.10 -4.35 -2.67
N HIS A 181 0.22 -5.17 -3.21
CA HIS A 181 -1.02 -4.71 -3.83
C HIS A 181 -2.15 -4.85 -2.82
N ILE A 182 -2.74 -3.73 -2.44
CA ILE A 182 -3.80 -3.66 -1.43
C ILE A 182 -5.03 -2.99 -2.02
N TYR A 183 -6.16 -3.08 -1.32
CA TYR A 183 -7.42 -2.46 -1.71
C TYR A 183 -7.91 -1.48 -0.65
N TYR A 184 -8.49 -0.37 -1.10
CA TYR A 184 -9.28 0.54 -0.28
C TYR A 184 -10.60 0.81 -0.99
N GLN A 185 -11.73 0.38 -0.42
CA GLN A 185 -13.09 0.57 -0.97
C GLN A 185 -13.15 0.34 -2.51
N SER A 186 -12.89 -0.89 -2.92
CA SER A 186 -12.78 -1.37 -4.32
C SER A 186 -11.63 -0.83 -5.19
N LYS A 187 -11.01 0.28 -4.79
CA LYS A 187 -9.85 0.83 -5.50
C LYS A 187 -8.58 0.08 -5.17
N LYS A 188 -7.72 -0.11 -6.18
CA LYS A 188 -6.39 -0.71 -6.04
C LYS A 188 -5.39 0.33 -5.55
N ILE A 189 -4.54 -0.05 -4.62
CA ILE A 189 -3.49 0.77 -4.02
C ILE A 189 -2.21 -0.04 -4.07
N ASP A 190 -1.10 0.60 -4.44
CA ASP A 190 0.22 -0.02 -4.36
C ASP A 190 0.97 0.53 -3.15
N VAL A 191 1.63 -0.36 -2.42
CA VAL A 191 2.43 0.00 -1.25
C VAL A 191 3.84 -0.50 -1.47
N LEU A 192 4.78 0.42 -1.63
CA LEU A 192 6.20 0.12 -1.62
C LEU A 192 6.67 0.12 -0.17
N VAL A 193 6.97 -1.07 0.34
CA VAL A 193 7.48 -1.31 1.68
C VAL A 193 9.01 -1.22 1.64
N CYS A 194 9.58 -0.19 2.27
CA CYS A 194 11.00 -0.10 2.55
C CYS A 194 11.28 -0.86 3.85
N LYS A 195 11.93 -2.02 3.74
CA LYS A 195 12.22 -2.90 4.87
C LYS A 195 13.28 -2.29 5.77
N LYS A 196 13.12 -2.47 7.09
CA LYS A 196 14.17 -2.11 8.05
C LYS A 196 15.48 -2.77 7.67
N SER A 197 16.57 -2.01 7.72
CA SER A 197 17.91 -2.46 7.35
C SER A 197 18.86 -2.28 8.53
N LYS A 198 19.78 -3.23 8.67
CA LYS A 198 20.94 -3.06 9.55
C LYS A 198 22.04 -2.24 8.91
N TYR A 199 22.05 -2.09 7.59
CA TYR A 199 23.08 -1.37 6.84
C TYR A 199 22.61 0.07 6.59
N ILE A 200 22.46 0.83 7.66
CA ILE A 200 22.13 2.26 7.63
C ILE A 200 23.33 3.06 8.16
N PRO A 201 23.52 4.33 7.75
CA PRO A 201 22.77 5.05 6.73
C PRO A 201 23.03 4.49 5.32
N ILE A 202 21.97 4.40 4.50
CA ILE A 202 22.05 4.07 3.08
C ILE A 202 22.15 5.36 2.28
N TYR A 203 23.12 5.45 1.38
CA TYR A 203 23.32 6.60 0.51
C TYR A 203 24.00 6.20 -0.80
N LEU A 204 23.99 7.11 -1.77
CA LEU A 204 24.57 6.86 -3.10
C LEU A 204 26.09 7.06 -3.09
N ALA A 205 26.82 6.20 -3.80
CA ALA A 205 28.24 6.39 -4.10
C ALA A 205 28.45 7.28 -5.34
N GLU A 206 27.53 7.20 -6.31
CA GLU A 206 27.54 8.04 -7.51
C GLU A 206 26.21 8.77 -7.67
N ARG A 207 26.25 9.93 -8.32
CA ARG A 207 25.05 10.71 -8.59
C ARG A 207 24.08 9.89 -9.43
N TYR A 208 22.81 9.82 -9.00
CA TYR A 208 21.72 9.30 -9.81
C TYR A 208 20.72 10.43 -10.08
N ARG A 209 20.69 10.91 -11.34
CA ARG A 209 19.86 12.06 -11.74
C ARG A 209 20.13 13.28 -10.85
N ASP A 210 19.14 13.73 -10.11
CA ASP A 210 19.18 14.88 -9.21
C ASP A 210 19.40 14.48 -7.72
N VAL A 211 19.63 13.18 -7.45
CA VAL A 211 20.00 12.68 -6.11
C VAL A 211 21.52 12.72 -5.96
N ASN A 212 22.01 13.42 -4.94
CA ASN A 212 23.44 13.64 -4.75
C ASN A 212 24.15 12.44 -4.12
N PRO A 213 25.38 12.13 -4.55
CA PRO A 213 26.20 11.12 -3.90
C PRO A 213 26.65 11.61 -2.52
N PHE A 214 26.90 10.67 -1.62
CA PHE A 214 27.37 10.90 -0.24
C PHE A 214 26.42 11.71 0.64
N HIS A 215 25.23 12.03 0.15
CA HIS A 215 24.20 12.67 0.96
C HIS A 215 23.39 11.62 1.71
N ILE A 216 23.26 11.82 3.02
CA ILE A 216 22.36 11.03 3.85
C ILE A 216 21.04 11.79 3.96
N TYR A 217 19.96 11.12 3.54
CA TYR A 217 18.61 11.67 3.59
C TYR A 217 17.79 10.90 4.61
N THR A 218 17.05 11.62 5.45
CA THR A 218 16.06 11.09 6.40
C THR A 218 14.72 11.78 6.18
N ARG A 219 13.66 11.19 6.74
CA ARG A 219 12.34 11.81 6.91
C ARG A 219 12.14 12.18 8.38
N VAL A 220 11.76 13.43 8.65
CA VAL A 220 11.44 13.92 10.00
C VAL A 220 10.01 14.43 9.99
N GLY A 221 9.12 13.77 10.74
CA GLY A 221 7.68 13.99 10.61
C GLY A 221 7.22 13.69 9.19
N ASP A 222 6.60 14.65 8.51
CA ASP A 222 6.12 14.53 7.12
C ASP A 222 7.13 15.04 6.07
N THR A 223 8.32 15.45 6.49
CA THR A 223 9.24 16.20 5.65
C THR A 223 10.51 15.40 5.34
N ASN A 224 10.77 15.19 4.06
CA ASN A 224 12.03 14.60 3.58
C ASN A 224 13.16 15.65 3.62
N THR A 225 14.36 15.20 3.95
CA THR A 225 15.58 16.03 3.81
C THR A 225 15.67 16.54 2.37
N PRO A 226 15.84 17.86 2.11
CA PRO A 226 15.94 18.34 0.74
C PRO A 226 17.12 17.73 -0.03
N LYS A 227 16.96 17.41 -1.32
CA LYS A 227 18.00 16.80 -2.18
C LYS A 227 19.35 17.52 -2.15
N ALA A 228 19.33 18.84 -1.99
CA ALA A 228 20.52 19.70 -1.93
C ALA A 228 21.18 19.77 -0.53
N LYS A 229 20.62 19.12 0.48
CA LYS A 229 21.08 19.12 1.87
C LYS A 229 21.39 17.71 2.36
N ASN A 230 21.98 17.63 3.54
CA ASN A 230 22.14 16.41 4.32
C ASN A 230 21.15 16.43 5.49
N ALA A 231 20.85 15.25 6.01
CA ALA A 231 20.16 15.09 7.28
C ALA A 231 20.93 15.80 8.41
N SER A 232 20.23 16.08 9.50
CA SER A 232 20.83 16.70 10.68
C SER A 232 21.94 15.82 11.26
N TYR A 233 22.85 16.41 12.01
CA TYR A 233 23.91 15.65 12.69
C TYR A 233 23.32 14.60 13.61
N GLU A 234 22.28 14.98 14.35
CA GLU A 234 21.57 14.15 15.33
C GLU A 234 20.87 12.96 14.66
N ASP A 235 20.29 13.14 13.47
CA ASP A 235 19.66 12.03 12.74
C ASP A 235 20.72 11.09 12.15
N VAL A 236 21.82 11.62 11.60
CA VAL A 236 22.93 10.80 11.11
C VAL A 236 23.55 9.99 12.25
N GLU A 237 23.76 10.60 13.41
CA GLU A 237 24.25 9.93 14.62
C GLU A 237 23.32 8.77 15.03
N LYS A 238 22.01 8.99 15.11
CA LYS A 238 21.03 7.93 15.41
C LYS A 238 21.08 6.77 14.42
N LEU A 239 21.24 7.04 13.13
CA LEU A 239 21.38 5.97 12.13
C LEU A 239 22.61 5.10 12.41
N TRP A 240 23.73 5.72 12.76
CA TRP A 240 24.94 5.01 13.14
C TRP A 240 24.79 4.25 14.46
N GLU A 241 24.15 4.83 15.47
CA GLU A 241 23.84 4.14 16.72
C GLU A 241 23.03 2.86 16.47
N MET A 242 21.99 2.95 15.65
CA MET A 242 21.18 1.78 15.26
C MET A 242 22.02 0.75 14.50
N HIS A 243 22.85 1.16 13.54
CA HIS A 243 23.75 0.27 12.81
C HIS A 243 24.70 -0.50 13.75
N PHE A 244 25.31 0.21 14.70
CA PHE A 244 26.25 -0.38 15.66
C PHE A 244 25.57 -1.21 16.76
N ASN A 245 24.28 -0.96 17.04
CA ASN A 245 23.54 -1.74 18.03
C ASN A 245 22.94 -3.01 17.43
N ILE A 246 22.48 -2.97 16.18
CA ILE A 246 21.97 -4.17 15.49
C ILE A 246 23.10 -5.15 15.12
N SER A 247 24.33 -4.66 14.94
CA SER A 247 25.49 -5.51 14.66
C SER A 247 26.05 -6.27 15.88
N LYS A 248 25.46 -6.08 17.08
CA LYS A 248 25.84 -6.76 18.32
C LYS A 248 25.00 -8.00 18.65
N GLU A 249 23.92 -8.25 17.91
CA GLU A 249 23.11 -9.49 17.97
C GLU A 249 23.51 -10.47 16.86
#